data_AF-A0A9E9NQ43-F1
#
_entry.id   AF-A0A9E9NQ43-F1
#
_cell.length_a   1.000
_cell.length_b   1.000
_cell.length_c   1.000
_cell.angle_alpha   90.00
_cell.angle_beta   90.00
_cell.angle_gamma   90.00
#
_symmetry.space_group_name_H-M   'P 1'
#
loop_
_entity.id
_entity.type
_entity.pdbx_description
1 polymer ?
#
loop_
_entity_poly.entity_id
_entity_poly.type
_entity_poly.pdbx_seq_one_letter_code
_entity_poly.pdbx_strand_id
1 'polypeptide(L)'
;MEKFDQYAHKEQYSLPRTAKLVGFVVVNEEKEDILAFFDETDGILRSAYTKALSAALRFKTIQKAQDVIETLEKPLLVSAVYETKGKYFAACVMKYTPNSY
;
A
#
# COMPACT_ATOMS: atom_id res chain seq x y z
N MET A 1 -11.43 13.55 -9.38
CA MET A 1 -10.62 13.32 -8.15
C MET A 1 -9.19 13.08 -8.61
N GLU A 2 -8.23 13.80 -8.03
CA GLU A 2 -6.85 13.88 -8.53
C GLU A 2 -6.18 12.51 -8.64
N LYS A 3 -5.53 12.29 -9.78
CA LYS A 3 -4.67 11.14 -10.03
C LYS A 3 -3.54 11.20 -8.99
N PHE A 4 -3.26 10.10 -8.28
CA PHE A 4 -2.16 10.06 -7.31
C PHE A 4 -0.87 10.64 -7.89
N ASP A 5 -0.39 11.74 -7.31
CA ASP A 5 0.82 12.42 -7.78
C ASP A 5 2.06 11.70 -7.23
N GLN A 6 2.52 10.72 -8.01
CA GLN A 6 3.71 9.96 -7.68
C GLN A 6 5.00 10.80 -7.64
N TYR A 7 5.04 11.98 -8.25
CA TYR A 7 6.25 12.82 -8.26
C TYR A 7 6.35 13.61 -6.97
N ALA A 8 5.28 14.28 -6.57
CA ALA A 8 5.21 14.96 -5.27
C ALA A 8 5.44 13.97 -4.10
N HIS A 9 4.87 12.77 -4.19
CA HIS A 9 5.07 11.74 -3.18
C HIS A 9 6.52 11.23 -3.11
N LYS A 10 7.21 11.07 -4.25
CA LYS A 10 8.64 10.71 -4.26
C LYS A 10 9.50 11.79 -3.58
N GLU A 11 9.20 13.06 -3.82
CA GLU A 11 9.92 14.18 -3.21
C GLU A 11 9.76 14.20 -1.69
N GLN A 12 8.53 13.99 -1.17
CA GLN A 12 8.26 13.89 0.26
C GLN A 12 9.15 12.85 0.97
N TYR A 13 9.42 11.72 0.31
CA TYR A 13 10.21 10.62 0.86
C TYR A 13 11.68 10.64 0.40
N SER A 14 12.15 11.72 -0.24
CA SER A 14 13.51 11.83 -0.77
C SER A 14 13.92 10.68 -1.70
N LEU A 15 12.95 10.13 -2.44
CA LEU A 15 13.19 9.03 -3.38
C LEU A 15 13.84 9.56 -4.67
N PRO A 16 14.79 8.80 -5.26
CA PRO A 16 15.39 9.21 -6.51
C PRO A 16 14.34 9.24 -7.63
N ARG A 17 14.49 10.16 -8.60
CA ARG A 17 13.57 10.24 -9.76
C ARG A 17 13.46 8.94 -10.55
N THR A 18 14.50 8.10 -10.49
CA THR A 18 14.53 6.77 -11.12
C THR A 18 13.71 5.71 -10.38
N ALA A 19 13.22 6.00 -9.16
CA ALA A 19 12.34 5.09 -8.44
C ALA A 19 11.02 4.92 -9.20
N LYS A 20 10.66 3.67 -9.49
CA LYS A 20 9.45 3.31 -10.21
C LYS A 20 8.36 2.95 -9.22
N LEU A 21 7.18 3.56 -9.35
CA LEU A 21 6.00 3.08 -8.62
C LEU A 21 5.62 1.71 -9.21
N VAL A 22 5.58 0.67 -8.38
CA VAL A 22 5.25 -0.70 -8.81
C VAL A 22 3.92 -1.18 -8.25
N GLY A 23 3.38 -0.48 -7.24
CA GLY A 23 2.13 -0.92 -6.62
C GLY A 23 1.80 -0.19 -5.33
N PHE A 24 0.84 -0.75 -4.62
CA PHE A 24 0.42 -0.28 -3.30
C PHE A 24 0.18 -1.47 -2.36
N VAL A 25 0.46 -1.28 -1.07
CA VAL A 25 0.23 -2.25 0.01
C VAL A 25 -0.67 -1.63 1.08
N VAL A 26 -1.46 -2.46 1.75
CA VAL A 26 -2.13 -2.16 3.02
C VAL A 26 -1.38 -2.88 4.12
N VAL A 27 -0.85 -2.14 5.09
CA VAL A 27 -0.02 -2.64 6.19
C VAL A 27 -0.75 -2.45 7.52
N ASN A 28 -0.72 -3.48 8.36
CA ASN A 28 -1.07 -3.37 9.76
C ASN A 28 0.20 -3.10 10.58
N GLU A 29 0.38 -1.86 11.04
CA GLU A 29 1.56 -1.45 11.82
C GLU A 29 1.68 -2.25 13.14
N GLU A 30 0.57 -2.65 13.76
CA GLU A 30 0.61 -3.33 15.06
C GLU A 30 1.11 -4.78 14.96
N LYS A 31 0.97 -5.40 13.80
CA LYS A 31 1.26 -6.83 13.60
C LYS A 31 2.34 -7.12 12.56
N GLU A 32 2.91 -6.08 11.95
CA GLU A 32 3.85 -6.20 10.83
C GLU A 32 3.28 -7.04 9.66
N ASP A 33 1.96 -7.00 9.44
CA ASP A 33 1.27 -7.79 8.41
C ASP A 33 0.99 -6.93 7.15
N ILE A 34 1.13 -7.52 5.96
CA ILE A 34 0.67 -6.94 4.69
C ILE A 34 -0.68 -7.58 4.35
N LEU A 35 -1.76 -6.83 4.54
CA LEU A 35 -3.14 -7.33 4.41
C LEU A 35 -3.65 -7.26 2.97
N ALA A 36 -3.29 -6.22 2.23
CA ALA A 36 -3.78 -6.09 0.86
C ALA A 36 -2.74 -5.54 -0.08
N PHE A 37 -2.86 -5.87 -1.37
CA PHE A 37 -1.83 -5.52 -2.33
C PHE A 37 -2.36 -5.33 -3.78
N PHE A 38 -1.70 -4.43 -4.53
CA PHE A 38 -1.88 -4.19 -5.97
C PHE A 38 -0.54 -4.08 -6.72
N ASP A 39 -0.28 -4.96 -7.70
CA ASP A 39 0.88 -4.91 -8.62
C ASP A 39 0.34 -4.63 -10.01
N GLU A 40 0.85 -3.57 -10.64
CA GLU A 40 0.51 -3.25 -12.03
C GLU A 40 1.27 -4.13 -13.02
N THR A 41 2.39 -4.73 -12.59
CA THR A 41 3.34 -5.50 -13.41
C THR A 41 3.23 -7.02 -13.27
N ASP A 42 2.31 -7.51 -12.42
CA ASP A 42 2.00 -8.94 -12.21
C ASP A 42 3.20 -9.81 -11.76
N GLY A 43 4.32 -9.20 -11.37
CA GLY A 43 5.64 -9.84 -11.38
C GLY A 43 6.20 -10.23 -10.01
N ILE A 44 5.83 -9.57 -8.90
CA ILE A 44 6.60 -9.72 -7.65
C ILE A 44 5.74 -9.89 -6.39
N LEU A 45 4.56 -9.30 -6.34
CA LEU A 45 3.90 -9.04 -5.05
C LEU A 45 2.57 -9.80 -4.88
N ARG A 46 2.41 -10.98 -5.50
CA ARG A 46 1.20 -11.81 -5.38
C ARG A 46 0.89 -12.37 -3.97
N SER A 47 1.69 -12.01 -2.97
CA SER A 47 1.62 -12.57 -1.63
C SER A 47 1.27 -11.46 -0.64
N ALA A 48 -0.02 -11.32 -0.28
CA ALA A 48 -0.35 -10.70 1.00
C ALA A 48 0.31 -11.54 2.10
N TYR A 49 1.10 -10.92 2.98
CA TYR A 49 1.76 -11.60 4.07
C TYR A 49 0.92 -11.42 5.33
N THR A 50 0.07 -12.40 5.60
CA THR A 50 -0.82 -12.38 6.74
C THR A 50 -1.05 -13.79 7.26
N LYS A 51 -1.27 -13.90 8.58
CA LYS A 51 -1.57 -15.17 9.26
C LYS A 51 -2.98 -15.70 8.96
N ALA A 52 -3.86 -14.90 8.35
CA ALA A 52 -5.24 -15.28 8.05
C ALA A 52 -5.57 -15.07 6.57
N LEU A 53 -5.96 -16.14 5.87
CA LEU A 53 -6.31 -16.09 4.44
C LEU A 53 -7.46 -15.10 4.13
N SER A 54 -8.41 -14.95 5.05
CA SER A 54 -9.52 -13.99 4.92
C SER A 54 -9.06 -12.53 4.95
N ALA A 55 -7.88 -12.27 5.50
CA ALA A 55 -7.28 -10.94 5.54
C ALA A 55 -6.38 -10.66 4.34
N ALA A 56 -6.13 -11.64 3.46
CA ALA A 56 -5.33 -11.51 2.24
C ALA A 56 -6.21 -10.98 1.10
N LEU A 57 -6.28 -9.65 0.97
CA LEU A 57 -7.15 -8.99 0.01
C LEU A 57 -6.36 -8.43 -1.19
N ARG A 58 -7.02 -8.25 -2.32
CA ARG A 58 -6.45 -7.62 -3.52
C ARG A 58 -7.27 -6.41 -3.88
N PHE A 59 -6.60 -5.31 -4.21
CA PHE A 59 -7.25 -4.13 -4.76
C PHE A 59 -6.58 -3.74 -6.09
N LYS A 60 -7.25 -2.91 -6.90
CA LYS A 60 -6.74 -2.48 -8.21
C LYS A 60 -6.44 -0.98 -8.31
N THR A 61 -6.86 -0.22 -7.31
CA THR A 61 -6.74 1.23 -7.25
C THR A 61 -6.66 1.66 -5.78
N ILE A 62 -6.05 2.82 -5.49
CA ILE A 62 -6.01 3.37 -4.12
C ILE A 62 -7.42 3.50 -3.53
N GLN A 63 -8.41 3.86 -4.37
CA GLN A 63 -9.80 3.97 -3.93
C GLN A 63 -10.37 2.62 -3.46
N LYS A 64 -10.07 1.53 -4.18
CA LYS A 64 -10.42 0.18 -3.72
C LYS A 64 -9.61 -0.26 -2.49
N ALA A 65 -8.45 0.35 -2.23
CA ALA A 65 -7.71 0.11 -1.01
C ALA A 65 -8.46 0.69 0.20
N GLN A 66 -9.09 1.86 0.06
CA GLN A 66 -9.93 2.46 1.10
C GLN A 66 -11.14 1.55 1.42
N ASP A 67 -11.85 1.09 0.39
CA ASP A 67 -12.98 0.14 0.57
C ASP A 67 -12.55 -1.12 1.34
N VAL A 68 -11.36 -1.66 1.02
CA VAL A 68 -10.79 -2.83 1.71
C VAL A 68 -10.47 -2.51 3.18
N ILE A 69 -9.91 -1.34 3.45
CA ILE A 69 -9.50 -0.92 4.79
C ILE A 69 -10.70 -0.69 5.71
N GLU A 70 -11.77 -0.11 5.19
CA GLU A 70 -13.02 0.11 5.95
C GLU A 70 -13.62 -1.20 6.44
N THR A 71 -13.51 -2.28 5.66
CA THR A 71 -13.99 -3.62 6.09
C THR A 71 -13.17 -4.25 7.23
N LEU A 72 -11.96 -3.76 7.47
CA LEU A 72 -11.04 -4.36 8.45
C LEU A 72 -11.14 -3.72 9.84
N GLU A 73 -11.84 -2.59 9.97
CA GLU A 73 -12.16 -1.87 11.22
C GLU A 73 -10.97 -1.71 12.19
N LYS A 74 -9.75 -1.55 11.64
CA LYS A 74 -8.49 -1.47 12.40
C LYS A 74 -7.59 -0.36 11.86
N PRO A 75 -6.64 0.16 12.66
CA PRO A 75 -5.64 1.09 12.18
C PRO A 75 -4.77 0.45 11.09
N LEU A 76 -4.71 1.07 9.91
CA LEU A 76 -4.01 0.54 8.75
C LEU A 76 -3.27 1.65 7.98
N LEU A 77 -2.20 1.27 7.30
CA LEU A 77 -1.47 2.13 6.38
C LEU A 77 -1.69 1.71 4.95
N VAL A 78 -2.05 2.65 4.07
CA VAL A 78 -1.83 2.45 2.63
C VAL A 78 -0.46 3.00 2.30
N SER A 79 0.40 2.18 1.71
CA SER A 79 1.72 2.61 1.26
C SER A 79 1.90 2.35 -0.23
N ALA A 80 2.53 3.31 -0.91
CA ALA A 80 3.02 3.13 -2.28
C ALA A 80 4.33 2.33 -2.24
N VAL A 81 4.46 1.35 -3.12
CA VAL A 81 5.66 0.54 -3.25
C VAL A 81 6.47 1.06 -4.44
N TYR A 82 7.73 1.41 -4.16
CA TYR A 82 8.68 1.85 -5.17
C TYR A 82 9.80 0.83 -5.34
N GLU A 83 10.19 0.59 -6.60
CA GLU A 83 11.40 -0.15 -6.94
C GLU A 83 12.51 0.83 -7.32
N THR A 84 13.69 0.63 -6.75
CA THR A 84 14.91 1.32 -7.18
C THR A 84 16.13 0.42 -7.00
N LYS A 85 16.90 0.23 -8.09
CA LYS A 85 18.14 -0.58 -8.09
C LYS A 85 17.94 -2.00 -7.54
N GLY A 86 16.81 -2.63 -7.85
CA GLY A 86 16.44 -3.98 -7.39
C GLY A 86 15.97 -4.06 -5.94
N LYS A 87 15.76 -2.92 -5.26
CA LYS A 87 15.24 -2.85 -3.89
C LYS A 87 13.84 -2.27 -3.88
N TYR A 88 13.01 -2.78 -2.97
CA TYR A 88 11.64 -2.31 -2.77
C TYR A 88 11.56 -1.44 -1.52
N PHE A 89 10.83 -0.34 -1.62
CA PHE A 89 10.57 0.58 -0.53
C PHE A 89 9.07 0.89 -0.46
N ALA A 90 8.46 0.71 0.72
CA ALA A 90 7.08 1.09 0.97
C ALA A 90 7.03 2.45 1.66
N ALA A 91 6.30 3.41 1.08
CA ALA A 91 6.16 4.77 1.56
C ALA A 91 4.69 5.08 1.85
N CYS A 92 4.39 5.56 3.07
CA CYS A 92 3.01 5.78 3.52
C CYS A 92 2.31 6.89 2.70
N VAL A 93 1.18 6.54 2.09
CA VAL A 93 0.30 7.46 1.36
C VAL A 93 -0.79 7.99 2.27
N MET A 94 -1.38 7.11 3.08
CA MET A 94 -2.42 7.50 4.03
C MET A 94 -2.42 6.58 5.25
N LYS A 95 -2.67 7.18 6.42
CA LYS A 95 -3.03 6.46 7.64
C LYS A 95 -4.54 6.42 7.75
N TYR A 96 -5.09 5.24 7.99
CA TYR A 96 -6.48 5.04 8.34
C TYR A 96 -6.59 4.67 9.81
N THR A 97 -7.45 5.38 10.52
CA THR A 97 -7.86 5.05 11.89
C THR A 97 -9.38 4.92 11.86
N PRO A 98 -9.97 3.80 12.31
CA PRO A 98 -11.41 3.68 12.41
C PRO A 98 -11.97 4.78 13.31
N ASN A 99 -13.16 5.29 12.98
CA ASN A 99 -13.88 6.15 13.91
C ASN A 99 -14.24 5.32 15.15
N SER A 100 -13.66 5.67 16.30
CA SER A 100 -14.11 5.17 17.60
C SER A 100 -15.52 5.70 17.84
N TYR A 101 -16.54 4.88 17.59
CA TYR A 101 -17.90 5.14 18.06
C TYR A 101 -18.04 4.80 19.54
#